data_AF-A0A8T8SPT5-F1
#
_entry.id   AF-A0A8T8SPT5-F1
#
_cell.length_a   1.000
_cell.length_b   1.000
_cell.length_c   1.000
_cell.angle_alpha   90.00
_cell.angle_beta   90.00
_cell.angle_gamma   90.00
#
_symmetry.space_group_name_H-M   'P 1'
#
loop_
_entity.id
_entity.type
_entity.pdbx_description
1 polymer ?
#
loop_
_entity_poly.entity_id
_entity_poly.type
_entity_poly.pdbx_seq_one_letter_code
_entity_poly.pdbx_strand_id
1 'polypeptide(L)'
;MHRSAERQHSFRELMRKEYYNQENKAKAALPTKPNDTRWNSQLSTLRSAFNIREAIDAAIAQERDPTHVYKAFAMTEGDWRNIEQLIEFLVLSERISTSVQASGSTLADVLEYHVLMVSQLDDALRTMGDCDGARLDAQNKEDRAKKPEDAPHQMAAALRAIKLKLGKYRDLAVQNRTAVIAALMHPNHRLKLFKDDYRERQDEAEEMLKSALSELLNRGKSPSTPAMAAPEPTVGDSPLKAARMQRLARVEAMKTHDDEDVDDPVEDEIRRYIRNEAAWRNTDGTPEKWWKDNEVEFPNLAKLARIYLAVPGSTASVERVFSAAGSRSIAGLGPLGTAGWKTDSAGDGRDHCGDEGQASQG
;
A
#
# COMPACT_ATOMS: atom_id res chain seq x y z
N MET A 1 19.94 -28.08 0.72
CA MET A 1 20.95 -28.16 1.79
C MET A 1 20.26 -28.03 3.14
N HIS A 2 20.10 -29.14 3.88
CA HIS A 2 19.64 -29.07 5.27
C HIS A 2 20.75 -28.55 6.17
N ARG A 3 20.39 -27.63 7.07
CA ARG A 3 21.28 -27.06 8.09
C ARG A 3 21.54 -28.13 9.16
N SER A 4 22.58 -28.95 9.01
CA SER A 4 23.01 -29.81 10.13
C SER A 4 23.45 -28.92 11.29
N ALA A 5 22.97 -29.20 12.50
CA ALA A 5 23.34 -28.47 13.72
C ALA A 5 24.86 -28.46 13.94
N GLU A 6 25.53 -29.55 13.56
CA GLU A 6 26.98 -29.68 13.61
C GLU A 6 27.69 -28.69 12.68
N ARG A 7 27.22 -28.54 11.43
CA ARG A 7 27.80 -27.56 10.49
C ARG A 7 27.59 -26.13 10.95
N GLN A 8 26.43 -25.83 11.55
CA GLN A 8 26.17 -24.51 12.13
C GLN A 8 27.08 -24.23 13.32
N HIS A 9 27.34 -25.23 14.17
CA HIS A 9 28.24 -25.10 15.29
C HIS A 9 29.68 -24.86 14.81
N SER A 10 30.18 -25.66 13.87
CA SER A 10 31.51 -25.48 13.27
C SER A 10 31.69 -24.10 12.62
N PHE A 11 30.68 -23.61 11.91
CA PHE A 11 30.73 -22.27 11.32
C PHE A 11 30.70 -21.16 12.39
N ARG A 12 29.98 -21.36 13.51
CA ARG A 12 30.03 -20.41 14.64
C ARG A 12 31.39 -20.40 15.33
N GLU A 13 32.06 -21.53 15.46
CA GLU A 13 33.44 -21.58 15.97
C GLU A 13 34.39 -20.81 15.05
N LEU A 14 34.23 -20.95 13.73
CA LEU A 14 34.97 -20.17 12.75
C LEU A 14 34.72 -18.66 12.91
N MET A 15 33.46 -18.23 13.02
CA MET A 15 33.12 -16.82 13.24
C MET A 15 33.77 -16.25 14.51
N ARG A 16 33.85 -17.02 15.61
CA ARG A 16 34.54 -16.56 16.83
C ARG A 16 36.04 -16.38 16.64
N LYS A 17 36.67 -17.19 15.78
CA LYS A 17 38.08 -17.06 15.43
C LYS A 17 38.32 -15.85 14.55
N GLU A 18 37.51 -15.67 13.51
CA GLU A 18 37.66 -14.59 12.54
C GLU A 18 37.36 -13.22 13.17
N TYR A 19 36.33 -13.15 14.01
CA TYR A 19 35.87 -11.92 14.65
C TYR A 19 36.26 -11.82 16.12
N TYR A 20 37.44 -12.31 16.50
CA TYR A 20 37.90 -12.35 17.90
C TYR A 20 37.90 -10.97 18.59
N ASN A 21 38.08 -9.89 17.83
CA ASN A 21 38.08 -8.51 18.30
C ASN A 21 36.73 -7.78 18.07
N GLN A 22 35.75 -8.44 17.44
CA GLN A 22 34.45 -7.87 17.09
C GLN A 22 33.32 -8.74 17.63
N GLU A 23 33.04 -8.61 18.93
CA GLU A 23 32.06 -9.45 19.64
C GLU A 23 30.66 -9.43 18.97
N ASN A 24 30.25 -8.28 18.44
CA ASN A 24 28.99 -8.12 17.73
C ASN A 24 28.93 -8.98 16.45
N LYS A 25 30.02 -9.05 15.67
CA LYS A 25 30.10 -9.92 14.49
C LYS A 25 30.23 -11.39 14.87
N ALA A 26 31.01 -11.71 15.90
CA ALA A 26 31.18 -13.09 16.40
C ALA A 26 29.85 -13.72 16.87
N LYS A 27 28.93 -12.90 17.41
CA LYS A 27 27.58 -13.31 17.85
C LYS A 27 26.48 -13.02 16.82
N ALA A 28 26.83 -12.54 15.62
CA ALA A 28 25.85 -12.16 14.61
C ALA A 28 24.97 -13.34 14.19
N ALA A 29 23.73 -13.01 13.81
CA ALA A 29 22.78 -14.00 13.32
C ALA A 29 23.25 -14.59 11.98
N LEU A 30 23.11 -15.90 11.82
CA LEU A 30 23.40 -16.56 10.55
C LEU A 30 22.33 -16.19 9.51
N PRO A 31 22.72 -15.95 8.24
CA PRO A 31 21.77 -15.67 7.16
C PRO A 31 20.69 -16.75 7.09
N THR A 32 19.42 -16.35 7.10
CA THR A 32 18.29 -17.25 6.96
C THR A 32 17.99 -17.53 5.50
N LYS A 33 17.38 -18.67 5.18
CA LYS A 33 16.83 -18.85 3.84
C LYS A 33 15.75 -17.77 3.65
N PRO A 34 15.78 -17.01 2.54
CA PRO A 34 14.73 -16.06 2.24
C PRO A 34 13.36 -16.76 2.26
N ASN A 35 12.35 -16.03 2.73
CA ASN A 35 10.99 -16.53 2.82
C ASN A 35 10.15 -15.84 1.74
N ASP A 36 9.51 -16.63 0.88
CA ASP A 36 8.68 -16.15 -0.22
C ASP A 36 7.48 -15.32 0.25
N THR A 37 7.03 -15.52 1.49
CA THR A 37 5.90 -14.76 2.09
C THR A 37 6.30 -13.44 2.75
N ARG A 38 7.60 -13.17 2.95
CA ARG A 38 8.09 -11.94 3.60
C ARG A 38 8.95 -11.14 2.61
N TRP A 39 8.38 -10.07 2.06
CA TRP A 39 8.94 -9.31 0.95
C TRP A 39 10.37 -8.78 1.19
N ASN A 40 10.73 -8.45 2.44
CA ASN A 40 12.06 -7.92 2.80
C ASN A 40 13.08 -9.00 3.24
N SER A 41 12.72 -10.28 3.17
CA SER A 41 13.58 -11.37 3.65
C SER A 41 14.85 -11.56 2.83
N GLN A 42 14.80 -11.26 1.52
CA GLN A 42 15.97 -11.27 0.63
C GLN A 42 17.00 -10.22 1.06
N LEU A 43 16.57 -8.97 1.26
CA LEU A 43 17.45 -7.89 1.72
C LEU A 43 18.01 -8.17 3.12
N SER A 44 17.19 -8.70 4.02
CA SER A 44 17.66 -9.12 5.36
C SER A 44 18.73 -10.21 5.28
N THR A 45 18.59 -11.14 4.33
CA THR A 45 19.57 -12.20 4.09
C THR A 45 20.87 -11.62 3.53
N LEU A 46 20.80 -10.71 2.56
CA LEU A 46 21.96 -10.01 2.00
C LEU A 46 22.72 -9.22 3.07
N ARG A 47 22.02 -8.43 3.89
CA ARG A 47 22.63 -7.70 5.02
C ARG A 47 23.32 -8.62 6.01
N SER A 48 22.67 -9.73 6.36
CA SER A 48 23.24 -10.70 7.29
C SER A 48 24.50 -11.35 6.70
N ALA A 49 24.46 -11.74 5.42
CA ALA A 49 25.59 -12.33 4.73
C ALA A 49 26.76 -11.35 4.61
N PHE A 50 26.48 -10.12 4.19
CA PHE A 50 27.48 -9.06 4.07
C PHE A 50 28.14 -8.71 5.42
N ASN A 51 27.38 -8.74 6.51
CA ASN A 51 27.89 -8.48 7.85
C ASN A 51 28.94 -9.51 8.31
N ILE A 52 28.83 -10.76 7.83
CA ILE A 52 29.72 -11.87 8.20
C ILE A 52 30.57 -12.38 7.01
N ARG A 53 30.79 -11.54 5.99
CA ARG A 53 31.42 -11.92 4.72
C ARG A 53 32.79 -12.57 4.91
N GLU A 54 33.60 -12.06 5.83
CA GLU A 54 34.96 -12.56 6.07
C GLU A 54 34.94 -14.01 6.58
N ALA A 55 33.98 -14.35 7.44
CA ALA A 55 33.79 -15.73 7.89
C ALA A 55 33.23 -16.65 6.78
N ILE A 56 32.40 -16.13 5.87
CA ILE A 56 31.91 -16.88 4.70
C ILE A 56 33.09 -17.22 3.78
N ASP A 57 33.91 -16.24 3.45
CA ASP A 57 35.08 -16.43 2.59
C ASP A 57 36.09 -17.37 3.22
N ALA A 58 36.35 -17.22 4.53
CA ALA A 58 37.21 -18.13 5.29
C ALA A 58 36.68 -19.57 5.30
N ALA A 59 35.36 -19.77 5.42
CA ALA A 59 34.75 -21.10 5.40
C ALA A 59 34.91 -21.77 4.04
N ILE A 60 34.71 -21.03 2.95
CA ILE A 60 34.89 -21.54 1.59
C ILE A 60 36.39 -21.82 1.33
N ALA A 61 37.29 -20.97 1.82
CA ALA A 61 38.73 -21.14 1.68
C ALA A 61 39.26 -22.38 2.42
N GLN A 62 38.74 -22.68 3.62
CA GLN A 62 39.14 -23.84 4.43
C GLN A 62 38.72 -25.19 3.85
N GLU A 63 37.73 -25.22 2.97
CA GLU A 63 37.29 -26.45 2.30
C GLU A 63 38.43 -26.99 1.42
N ARG A 64 38.84 -28.24 1.68
CA ARG A 64 40.01 -28.86 1.04
C ARG A 64 39.65 -29.51 -0.28
N ASP A 65 38.40 -29.97 -0.43
CA ASP A 65 37.93 -30.57 -1.67
C ASP A 65 37.72 -29.47 -2.74
N PRO A 66 38.51 -29.47 -3.84
CA PRO A 66 38.37 -28.49 -4.91
C PRO A 66 37.05 -28.63 -5.68
N THR A 67 36.43 -29.81 -5.65
CA THR A 67 35.16 -30.10 -6.34
C THR A 67 33.94 -29.86 -5.44
N HIS A 68 34.17 -29.41 -4.21
CA HIS A 68 33.10 -29.17 -3.27
C HIS A 68 32.16 -28.06 -3.77
N VAL A 69 30.85 -28.25 -3.58
CA VAL A 69 29.79 -27.36 -4.06
C VAL A 69 29.97 -25.90 -3.59
N TYR A 70 30.60 -25.67 -2.45
CA TYR A 70 30.86 -24.33 -1.90
C TYR A 70 31.85 -23.51 -2.73
N LYS A 71 32.79 -24.15 -3.44
CA LYS A 71 33.80 -23.44 -4.24
C LYS A 71 33.18 -22.64 -5.39
N ALA A 72 32.05 -23.11 -5.93
CA ALA A 72 31.28 -22.38 -6.94
C ALA A 72 30.64 -21.08 -6.41
N PHE A 73 30.55 -20.92 -5.09
CA PHE A 73 30.00 -19.72 -4.42
C PHE A 73 31.11 -18.83 -3.83
N ALA A 74 32.38 -19.08 -4.16
CA ALA A 74 33.46 -18.19 -3.76
C ALA A 74 33.22 -16.80 -4.37
N MET A 75 33.21 -15.77 -3.53
CA MET A 75 32.92 -14.40 -3.94
C MET A 75 34.22 -13.60 -4.00
N THR A 76 34.32 -12.71 -4.97
CA THR A 76 35.41 -11.74 -5.06
C THR A 76 35.08 -10.47 -4.26
N GLU A 77 36.09 -9.64 -3.98
CA GLU A 77 35.88 -8.27 -3.46
C GLU A 77 35.01 -7.40 -4.39
N GLY A 78 34.98 -7.71 -5.69
CA GLY A 78 34.05 -7.07 -6.62
C GLY A 78 32.60 -7.46 -6.36
N ASP A 79 32.36 -8.75 -6.08
CA ASP A 79 31.01 -9.27 -5.83
C ASP A 79 30.45 -8.75 -4.50
N TRP A 80 31.29 -8.68 -3.46
CA TRP A 80 30.88 -8.08 -2.19
C TRP A 80 30.56 -6.58 -2.32
N ARG A 81 31.32 -5.82 -3.12
CA ARG A 81 30.99 -4.43 -3.44
C ARG A 81 29.68 -4.29 -4.21
N ASN A 82 29.37 -5.23 -5.10
CA ASN A 82 28.06 -5.26 -5.76
C ASN A 82 26.93 -5.53 -4.76
N ILE A 83 27.11 -6.47 -3.82
CA ILE A 83 26.13 -6.72 -2.75
C ILE A 83 25.91 -5.47 -1.89
N GLU A 84 26.99 -4.78 -1.50
CA GLU A 84 26.90 -3.55 -0.71
C GLU A 84 26.06 -2.48 -1.43
N GLN A 85 26.38 -2.19 -2.69
CA GLN A 85 25.62 -1.24 -3.52
C GLN A 85 24.14 -1.64 -3.64
N LEU A 86 23.86 -2.93 -3.82
CA LEU A 86 22.48 -3.42 -3.90
C LEU A 86 21.74 -3.26 -2.56
N ILE A 87 22.42 -3.52 -1.44
CA ILE A 87 21.85 -3.32 -0.09
C ILE A 87 21.49 -1.85 0.12
N GLU A 88 22.41 -0.94 -0.21
CA GLU A 88 22.21 0.51 -0.07
C GLU A 88 21.06 1.00 -0.94
N PHE A 89 21.02 0.55 -2.20
CA PHE A 89 19.96 0.89 -3.14
C PHE A 89 18.58 0.47 -2.62
N LEU A 90 18.44 -0.77 -2.12
CA LEU A 90 17.16 -1.34 -1.68
C LEU A 90 16.62 -0.76 -0.36
N VAL A 91 17.38 0.10 0.34
CA VAL A 91 16.94 0.72 1.61
C VAL A 91 15.65 1.51 1.42
N LEU A 92 15.51 2.29 0.34
CA LEU A 92 14.33 3.10 0.12
C LEU A 92 13.09 2.21 -0.11
N SER A 93 13.21 1.20 -0.97
CA SER A 93 12.14 0.25 -1.23
C SER A 93 11.72 -0.51 0.03
N GLU A 94 12.66 -0.86 0.92
CA GLU A 94 12.35 -1.47 2.22
C GLU A 94 11.57 -0.52 3.14
N ARG A 95 11.98 0.75 3.21
CA ARG A 95 11.28 1.78 4.00
C ARG A 95 9.87 2.02 3.48
N ILE A 96 9.70 2.15 2.16
CA ILE A 96 8.39 2.28 1.51
C ILE A 96 7.53 1.05 1.82
N SER A 97 8.05 -0.16 1.59
CA SER A 97 7.35 -1.40 1.88
C SER A 97 6.89 -1.47 3.34
N THR A 98 7.76 -1.07 4.28
CA THR A 98 7.43 -1.03 5.73
C THR A 98 6.38 0.03 6.04
N SER A 99 6.47 1.21 5.40
CA SER A 99 5.49 2.29 5.52
C SER A 99 4.11 1.86 5.04
N VAL A 100 4.02 1.29 3.83
CA VAL A 100 2.75 0.83 3.25
C VAL A 100 2.09 -0.27 4.09
N GLN A 101 2.91 -1.11 4.74
CA GLN A 101 2.44 -2.13 5.66
C GLN A 101 1.96 -1.54 6.99
N ALA A 102 2.36 -0.33 7.39
CA ALA A 102 1.92 0.32 8.62
C ALA A 102 0.39 0.54 8.64
N SER A 103 -0.19 0.61 9.83
CA SER A 103 -1.62 0.88 9.99
C SER A 103 -1.88 2.37 9.73
N GLY A 104 -2.39 2.71 8.54
CA GLY A 104 -2.72 4.09 8.15
C GLY A 104 -3.22 4.22 6.71
N SER A 105 -3.54 5.45 6.29
CA SER A 105 -3.94 5.82 4.92
C SER A 105 -2.79 5.72 3.91
N THR A 106 -2.27 4.51 3.69
CA THR A 106 -1.08 4.31 2.85
C THR A 106 -1.38 4.19 1.36
N LEU A 107 -2.65 4.02 0.96
CA LEU A 107 -3.02 3.94 -0.46
C LEU A 107 -2.78 5.27 -1.19
N ALA A 108 -3.00 6.39 -0.50
CA ALA A 108 -2.81 7.73 -1.05
C ALA A 108 -1.35 7.98 -1.49
N ASP A 109 -0.39 7.40 -0.76
CA ASP A 109 1.03 7.57 -1.02
C ASP A 109 1.58 6.64 -2.10
N VAL A 110 0.81 5.63 -2.54
CA VAL A 110 1.32 4.60 -3.45
C VAL A 110 1.87 5.21 -4.74
N LEU A 111 1.19 6.19 -5.33
CA LEU A 111 1.65 6.83 -6.56
C LEU A 111 2.95 7.63 -6.33
N GLU A 112 3.03 8.39 -5.24
CA GLU A 112 4.26 9.09 -4.85
C GLU A 112 5.42 8.11 -4.62
N TYR A 113 5.18 6.99 -3.92
CA TYR A 113 6.20 5.97 -3.72
C TYR A 113 6.76 5.40 -5.02
N HIS A 114 5.92 5.23 -6.06
CA HIS A 114 6.41 4.84 -7.38
C HIS A 114 7.31 5.91 -8.00
N VAL A 115 6.93 7.19 -7.91
CA VAL A 115 7.74 8.32 -8.39
C VAL A 115 9.09 8.36 -7.68
N LEU A 116 9.11 8.27 -6.35
CA LEU A 116 10.33 8.28 -5.55
C LEU A 116 11.28 7.13 -5.91
N MET A 117 10.74 5.92 -6.10
CA MET A 117 11.55 4.76 -6.52
C MET A 117 12.09 4.91 -7.94
N VAL A 118 11.33 5.49 -8.87
CA VAL A 118 11.80 5.78 -10.23
C VAL A 118 12.92 6.82 -10.20
N SER A 119 12.76 7.92 -9.45
CA SER A 119 13.80 8.94 -9.30
C SER A 119 15.10 8.35 -8.73
N GLN A 120 14.99 7.49 -7.71
CA GLN A 120 16.15 6.81 -7.15
C GLN A 120 16.84 5.89 -8.17
N LEU A 121 16.06 5.16 -8.98
CA LEU A 121 16.59 4.31 -10.05
C LEU A 121 17.33 5.13 -11.10
N ASP A 122 16.78 6.27 -11.50
CA ASP A 122 17.39 7.14 -12.51
C ASP A 122 18.74 7.69 -12.04
N ASP A 123 18.80 8.17 -10.80
CA ASP A 123 20.04 8.69 -10.22
C ASP A 123 21.08 7.59 -9.99
N ALA A 124 20.65 6.41 -9.55
CA ALA A 124 21.54 5.25 -9.39
C ALA A 124 22.10 4.78 -10.74
N LEU A 125 21.26 4.69 -11.79
CA LEU A 125 21.68 4.31 -13.14
C LEU A 125 22.66 5.33 -13.73
N ARG A 126 22.42 6.65 -13.56
CA ARG A 126 23.36 7.70 -13.97
C ARG A 126 24.71 7.58 -13.27
N THR A 127 24.69 7.35 -11.96
CA THR A 127 25.91 7.21 -11.14
C THR A 127 26.75 6.01 -11.60
N MET A 128 26.10 4.96 -12.09
CA MET A 128 26.76 3.77 -12.65
C MET A 128 27.14 3.90 -14.13
N GLY A 129 26.93 5.07 -14.75
CA GLY A 129 27.27 5.31 -16.16
C GLY A 129 26.25 4.78 -17.16
N ASP A 130 25.07 4.35 -16.71
CA ASP A 130 23.98 3.88 -17.56
C ASP A 130 22.93 4.98 -17.82
N CYS A 131 23.34 6.00 -18.58
CA CYS A 131 22.49 7.13 -18.94
C CYS A 131 21.28 6.70 -19.79
N ASP A 132 21.42 5.65 -20.61
CA ASP A 132 20.34 5.14 -21.43
C ASP A 132 19.29 4.45 -20.55
N GLY A 133 19.73 3.61 -19.61
CA GLY A 133 18.89 3.01 -18.58
C GLY A 133 18.11 4.04 -17.76
N ALA A 134 18.78 5.13 -17.38
CA ALA A 134 18.16 6.24 -16.65
C ALA A 134 17.11 6.98 -17.48
N ARG A 135 17.26 7.05 -18.81
CA ARG A 135 16.28 7.67 -19.71
C ARG A 135 15.12 6.75 -20.10
N LEU A 136 15.25 5.44 -19.88
CA LEU A 136 14.19 4.49 -20.21
C LEU A 136 12.90 4.88 -19.50
N ASP A 137 11.82 5.03 -20.26
CA ASP A 137 10.49 5.13 -19.69
C ASP A 137 9.80 3.77 -19.78
N ALA A 138 9.71 3.08 -18.64
CA ALA A 138 9.09 1.76 -18.60
C ALA A 138 7.57 1.77 -18.86
N GLN A 139 6.95 2.96 -18.97
CA GLN A 139 5.56 3.14 -19.42
C GLN A 139 5.45 3.17 -20.95
N ASN A 140 6.53 3.50 -21.66
CA ASN A 140 6.59 3.43 -23.12
C ASN A 140 6.75 1.96 -23.57
N LYS A 141 5.92 1.54 -24.53
CA LYS A 141 5.92 0.17 -25.08
C LYS A 141 7.26 -0.23 -25.70
N GLU A 142 7.94 0.71 -26.35
CA GLU A 142 9.23 0.45 -27.02
C GLU A 142 10.34 0.21 -26.00
N ASP A 143 10.41 1.06 -24.99
CA ASP A 143 11.39 0.94 -23.91
C ASP A 143 11.15 -0.30 -23.05
N ARG A 144 9.89 -0.68 -22.85
CA ARG A 144 9.51 -1.89 -22.11
C ARG A 144 9.97 -3.19 -22.80
N ALA A 145 10.20 -3.15 -24.11
CA ALA A 145 10.71 -4.30 -24.87
C ALA A 145 12.24 -4.47 -24.78
N LYS A 146 12.96 -3.45 -24.27
CA LYS A 146 14.42 -3.51 -24.11
C LYS A 146 14.81 -4.53 -23.05
N LYS A 147 15.97 -5.16 -23.24
CA LYS A 147 16.46 -6.17 -22.31
C LYS A 147 17.33 -5.53 -21.24
N PRO A 148 17.24 -5.98 -19.98
CA PRO A 148 18.18 -5.56 -18.94
C PRO A 148 19.63 -5.91 -19.29
N GLU A 149 19.83 -6.96 -20.09
CA GLU A 149 21.13 -7.47 -20.55
C GLU A 149 21.92 -6.47 -21.41
N ASP A 150 21.25 -5.50 -22.02
CA ASP A 150 21.88 -4.45 -22.85
C ASP A 150 22.57 -3.37 -22.00
N ALA A 151 22.72 -3.58 -20.69
CA ALA A 151 23.32 -2.63 -19.76
C ALA A 151 24.85 -2.75 -19.74
N PRO A 152 25.59 -1.70 -19.36
CA PRO A 152 27.05 -1.71 -19.40
C PRO A 152 27.68 -2.74 -18.45
N HIS A 153 26.99 -3.12 -17.37
CA HIS A 153 27.46 -4.12 -16.41
C HIS A 153 26.30 -4.73 -15.61
N GLN A 154 26.59 -5.79 -14.85
CA GLN A 154 25.59 -6.59 -14.14
C GLN A 154 24.74 -5.78 -13.15
N MET A 155 25.32 -4.82 -12.43
CA MET A 155 24.55 -3.98 -11.50
C MET A 155 23.57 -3.05 -12.24
N ALA A 156 24.00 -2.42 -13.34
CA ALA A 156 23.12 -1.63 -14.18
C ALA A 156 22.01 -2.49 -14.79
N ALA A 157 22.32 -3.71 -15.22
CA ALA A 157 21.32 -4.68 -15.68
C ALA A 157 20.29 -5.00 -14.59
N ALA A 158 20.73 -5.21 -13.35
CA ALA A 158 19.85 -5.45 -12.22
C ALA A 158 18.90 -4.26 -11.96
N LEU A 159 19.42 -3.03 -11.96
CA LEU A 159 18.58 -1.83 -11.78
C LEU A 159 17.63 -1.59 -12.95
N ARG A 160 18.05 -1.84 -14.20
CA ARG A 160 17.13 -1.82 -15.36
C ARG A 160 15.99 -2.82 -15.20
N ALA A 161 16.29 -4.04 -14.75
CA ALA A 161 15.27 -5.05 -14.50
C ALA A 161 14.27 -4.60 -13.41
N ILE A 162 14.75 -3.96 -12.34
CA ILE A 162 13.89 -3.37 -11.31
C ILE A 162 13.02 -2.26 -11.92
N LYS A 163 13.60 -1.35 -12.69
CA LYS A 163 12.90 -0.23 -13.33
C LYS A 163 11.80 -0.68 -14.29
N LEU A 164 12.09 -1.64 -15.16
CA LEU A 164 11.11 -2.23 -16.08
C LEU A 164 9.96 -2.90 -15.32
N LYS A 165 10.28 -3.64 -14.25
CA LYS A 165 9.26 -4.27 -13.41
C LYS A 165 8.42 -3.23 -12.68
N LEU A 166 9.03 -2.17 -12.16
CA LEU A 166 8.35 -1.07 -11.48
C LEU A 166 7.41 -0.33 -12.43
N GLY A 167 7.82 -0.07 -13.67
CA GLY A 167 6.97 0.57 -14.68
C GLY A 167 5.65 -0.17 -14.91
N LYS A 168 5.69 -1.50 -15.02
CA LYS A 168 4.48 -2.32 -15.11
C LYS A 168 3.52 -2.11 -13.94
N TYR A 169 4.04 -2.03 -12.71
CA TYR A 169 3.19 -1.83 -11.52
C TYR A 169 2.73 -0.37 -11.38
N ARG A 170 3.54 0.59 -11.83
CA ARG A 170 3.16 1.99 -11.93
C ARG A 170 1.96 2.17 -12.87
N ASP A 171 1.98 1.54 -14.04
CA ASP A 171 0.84 1.59 -14.98
C ASP A 171 -0.44 1.04 -14.35
N LEU A 172 -0.35 -0.10 -13.66
CA LEU A 172 -1.48 -0.70 -12.96
C LEU A 172 -2.00 0.19 -11.82
N ALA A 173 -1.11 0.85 -11.08
CA ALA A 173 -1.47 1.74 -9.99
C ALA A 173 -2.24 2.97 -10.51
N VAL A 174 -1.80 3.56 -11.62
CA VAL A 174 -2.46 4.74 -12.22
C VAL A 174 -3.77 4.37 -12.93
N GLN A 175 -3.94 3.12 -13.36
CA GLN A 175 -5.23 2.63 -13.88
C GLN A 175 -6.25 2.36 -12.76
N ASN A 176 -5.80 2.22 -11.52
CA ASN A 176 -6.71 1.98 -10.40
C ASN A 176 -7.34 3.30 -9.92
N ARG A 177 -8.63 3.48 -10.25
CA ARG A 177 -9.45 4.62 -9.83
C ARG A 177 -9.32 4.93 -8.34
N THR A 178 -9.29 3.91 -7.48
CA THR A 178 -9.20 4.09 -6.02
C THR A 178 -7.87 4.69 -5.60
N ALA A 179 -6.77 4.22 -6.20
CA ALA A 179 -5.43 4.74 -5.91
C ALA A 179 -5.28 6.19 -6.38
N VAL A 180 -5.81 6.50 -7.58
CA VAL A 180 -5.81 7.85 -8.15
C VAL A 180 -6.61 8.81 -7.26
N ILE A 181 -7.83 8.45 -6.87
CA ILE A 181 -8.65 9.30 -6.00
C ILE A 181 -8.00 9.45 -4.62
N ALA A 182 -7.49 8.37 -4.02
CA ALA A 182 -6.80 8.45 -2.73
C ALA A 182 -5.60 9.41 -2.78
N ALA A 183 -4.79 9.34 -3.84
CA ALA A 183 -3.67 10.27 -4.04
C ALA A 183 -4.14 11.73 -4.23
N LEU A 184 -5.22 11.96 -4.98
CA LEU A 184 -5.81 13.31 -5.10
C LEU A 184 -6.33 13.84 -3.77
N MET A 185 -6.86 12.97 -2.90
CA MET A 185 -7.30 13.33 -1.55
C MET A 185 -6.14 13.58 -0.60
N HIS A 186 -4.90 13.31 -0.96
CA HIS A 186 -3.76 13.70 -0.15
C HIS A 186 -3.48 15.21 -0.31
N PRO A 187 -3.53 16.02 0.77
CA PRO A 187 -3.39 17.47 0.65
C PRO A 187 -2.01 17.95 0.14
N ASN A 188 -0.97 17.11 0.30
CA ASN A 188 0.37 17.39 -0.24
C ASN A 188 0.49 17.07 -1.74
N HIS A 189 -0.16 16.01 -2.23
CA HIS A 189 -0.04 15.57 -3.62
C HIS A 189 -0.98 16.36 -4.53
N ARG A 190 -2.28 16.37 -4.18
CA ARG A 190 -3.37 17.00 -4.96
C ARG A 190 -3.16 16.75 -6.46
N LEU A 191 -3.39 17.78 -7.27
CA LEU A 191 -3.10 17.76 -8.70
C LEU A 191 -1.62 18.01 -9.03
N LYS A 192 -0.76 18.36 -8.06
CA LYS A 192 0.67 18.63 -8.30
C LYS A 192 1.39 17.37 -8.77
N LEU A 193 1.16 16.25 -8.07
CA LEU A 193 1.70 14.94 -8.45
C LEU A 193 1.34 14.58 -9.92
N PHE A 194 0.11 14.89 -10.35
CA PHE A 194 -0.31 14.61 -11.72
C PHE A 194 0.27 15.60 -12.73
N LYS A 195 0.41 16.88 -12.36
CA LYS A 195 1.05 17.91 -13.20
C LYS A 195 2.54 17.66 -13.43
N ASP A 196 3.22 17.13 -12.42
CA ASP A 196 4.66 16.96 -12.45
C ASP A 196 5.02 15.59 -13.01
N ASP A 197 4.38 14.51 -12.54
CA ASP A 197 4.80 13.13 -12.79
C ASP A 197 3.85 12.30 -13.66
N TYR A 198 2.61 12.74 -13.87
CA TYR A 198 1.57 12.00 -14.63
C TYR A 198 0.75 12.91 -15.57
N ARG A 199 1.43 13.78 -16.32
CA ARG A 199 0.80 14.88 -17.11
C ARG A 199 -0.33 14.42 -18.01
N GLU A 200 -0.15 13.30 -18.70
CA GLU A 200 -1.13 12.76 -19.65
C GLU A 200 -2.45 12.32 -18.98
N ARG A 201 -2.42 12.10 -17.66
CA ARG A 201 -3.55 11.56 -16.89
C ARG A 201 -4.19 12.60 -15.99
N GLN A 202 -3.78 13.87 -16.08
CA GLN A 202 -4.29 14.94 -15.23
C GLN A 202 -5.80 15.12 -15.41
N ASP A 203 -6.27 15.22 -16.65
CA ASP A 203 -7.67 15.46 -16.96
C ASP A 203 -8.54 14.26 -16.54
N GLU A 204 -8.07 13.04 -16.80
CA GLU A 204 -8.72 11.81 -16.35
C GLU A 204 -8.81 11.74 -14.82
N ALA A 205 -7.76 12.17 -14.11
CA ALA A 205 -7.74 12.16 -12.64
C ALA A 205 -8.76 13.15 -12.07
N GLU A 206 -8.87 14.34 -12.65
CA GLU A 206 -9.88 15.34 -12.27
C GLU A 206 -11.30 14.84 -12.56
N GLU A 207 -11.53 14.22 -13.71
CA GLU A 207 -12.81 13.60 -14.07
C GLU A 207 -13.18 12.47 -13.10
N MET A 208 -12.23 11.60 -12.75
CA MET A 208 -12.43 10.54 -11.76
C MET A 208 -12.86 11.09 -10.40
N LEU A 209 -12.30 12.22 -9.98
CA LEU A 209 -12.67 12.91 -8.74
C LEU A 209 -14.10 13.49 -8.82
N LYS A 210 -14.42 14.24 -9.88
CA LYS A 210 -15.76 14.80 -10.10
C LYS A 210 -16.84 13.71 -10.16
N SER A 211 -16.55 12.62 -10.85
CA SER A 211 -17.41 11.44 -10.95
C SER A 211 -17.63 10.81 -9.57
N ALA A 212 -16.58 10.60 -8.78
CA ALA A 212 -16.70 9.99 -7.45
C ALA A 212 -17.49 10.87 -6.46
N LEU A 213 -17.35 12.19 -6.56
CA LEU A 213 -18.12 13.13 -5.74
C LEU A 213 -19.60 13.14 -6.15
N SER A 214 -19.88 13.13 -7.45
CA SER A 214 -21.24 13.01 -7.99
C SER A 214 -21.92 11.71 -7.54
N GLU A 215 -21.22 10.58 -7.57
CA GLU A 215 -21.72 9.29 -7.07
C GLU A 215 -22.08 9.36 -5.57
N LEU A 216 -21.23 10.00 -4.76
CA LEU A 216 -21.46 10.16 -3.32
C LEU A 216 -22.71 11.02 -3.04
N LEU A 217 -22.88 12.12 -3.79
CA LEU A 217 -24.02 13.02 -3.66
C LEU A 217 -25.33 12.37 -4.12
N ASN A 218 -25.29 11.57 -5.19
CA ASN A 218 -26.45 10.84 -5.69
C ASN A 218 -26.86 9.70 -4.76
N ARG A 219 -25.90 9.03 -4.10
CA ARG A 219 -26.19 8.07 -3.03
C ARG A 219 -26.96 8.69 -1.86
N GLY A 220 -26.69 9.95 -1.54
CA GLY A 220 -27.43 10.69 -0.52
C GLY A 220 -28.85 11.12 -0.93
N LYS A 221 -29.18 11.08 -2.22
CA LYS A 221 -30.49 11.45 -2.78
C LYS A 221 -31.42 10.27 -3.07
N SER A 222 -30.94 9.03 -2.95
CA SER A 222 -31.82 7.85 -3.00
C SER A 222 -32.77 7.89 -1.79
N PRO A 223 -34.07 7.57 -1.93
CA PRO A 223 -34.99 7.65 -0.83
C PRO A 223 -34.62 6.59 0.19
N SER A 224 -33.87 6.98 1.22
CA SER A 224 -33.89 6.31 2.49
C SER A 224 -35.35 6.19 2.88
N THR A 225 -35.84 4.96 3.01
CA THR A 225 -37.18 4.64 3.51
C THR A 225 -37.48 5.57 4.69
N PRO A 226 -38.57 6.37 4.64
CA PRO A 226 -38.82 7.32 5.71
C PRO A 226 -38.99 6.53 7.00
N ALA A 227 -38.08 6.73 7.94
CA ALA A 227 -38.34 6.45 9.34
C ALA A 227 -39.65 7.19 9.68
N MET A 228 -40.68 6.42 10.02
CA MET A 228 -42.00 6.92 10.39
C MET A 228 -41.86 8.09 11.37
N ALA A 229 -42.11 9.30 10.88
CA ALA A 229 -42.36 10.45 11.74
C ALA A 229 -43.68 10.20 12.47
N ALA A 230 -43.61 10.18 13.80
CA ALA A 230 -44.78 10.23 14.65
C ALA A 230 -45.54 11.56 14.42
N PRO A 231 -46.87 11.57 14.38
CA PRO A 231 -47.64 12.79 14.19
C PRO A 231 -47.96 13.43 15.54
N GLU A 232 -47.66 14.72 15.72
CA GLU A 232 -48.28 15.60 16.72
C GLU A 232 -48.09 17.09 16.32
N PRO A 233 -48.88 18.04 16.85
CA PRO A 233 -50.32 18.21 16.68
C PRO A 233 -50.65 19.59 16.07
N THR A 234 -51.89 19.76 15.63
CA THR A 234 -52.47 21.04 15.18
C THR A 234 -52.70 21.99 16.37
N VAL A 235 -52.32 23.28 16.26
CA VAL A 235 -53.05 24.50 16.74
C VAL A 235 -52.22 25.77 16.43
N GLY A 236 -52.85 26.76 15.78
CA GLY A 236 -52.67 28.20 16.07
C GLY A 236 -51.70 29.02 15.21
N ASP A 237 -52.07 29.35 13.96
CA ASP A 237 -51.32 30.32 13.15
C ASP A 237 -51.60 31.76 13.61
N SER A 238 -50.62 32.34 14.31
CA SER A 238 -50.55 33.78 14.52
C SER A 238 -50.22 34.49 13.18
N PRO A 239 -50.94 35.57 12.80
CA PRO A 239 -50.70 36.30 11.55
C PRO A 239 -49.27 36.88 11.44
N LEU A 240 -48.58 37.03 12.57
CA LEU A 240 -47.18 37.44 12.65
C LEU A 240 -46.21 36.39 12.11
N LYS A 241 -46.54 35.10 12.25
CA LYS A 241 -45.70 33.98 11.76
C LYS A 241 -45.78 33.87 10.23
N ALA A 242 -46.99 34.05 9.69
CA ALA A 242 -47.22 34.12 8.24
C ALA A 242 -46.50 35.32 7.60
N ALA A 243 -46.60 36.51 8.20
CA ALA A 243 -45.90 37.71 7.69
C ALA A 243 -44.36 37.57 7.75
N ARG A 244 -43.83 36.88 8.77
CA ARG A 244 -42.38 36.63 8.90
C ARG A 244 -41.88 35.62 7.86
N MET A 245 -42.68 34.61 7.55
CA MET A 245 -42.39 33.63 6.50
C MET A 245 -42.45 34.26 5.10
N GLN A 246 -43.41 35.15 4.87
CA GLN A 246 -43.54 35.88 3.60
C GLN A 246 -42.39 36.87 3.38
N ARG A 247 -41.89 37.52 4.45
CA ARG A 247 -40.69 38.36 4.39
C ARG A 247 -39.43 37.52 4.10
N LEU A 248 -39.29 36.35 4.74
CA LEU A 248 -38.18 35.43 4.46
C LEU A 248 -38.19 34.97 3.00
N ALA A 249 -39.35 34.56 2.47
CA ALA A 249 -39.50 34.20 1.06
C ALA A 249 -39.15 35.34 0.09
N ARG A 250 -39.49 36.59 0.46
CA ARG A 250 -39.15 37.78 -0.34
C ARG A 250 -37.65 38.12 -0.30
N VAL A 251 -36.98 37.91 0.84
CA VAL A 251 -35.53 38.09 0.98
C VAL A 251 -34.77 36.99 0.24
N GLU A 252 -35.28 35.76 0.24
CA GLU A 252 -34.74 34.63 -0.52
C GLU A 252 -34.86 34.88 -2.04
N ALA A 253 -36.02 35.35 -2.50
CA ALA A 253 -36.24 35.70 -3.91
C ALA A 253 -35.43 36.94 -4.38
N MET A 254 -34.94 37.76 -3.43
CA MET A 254 -34.09 38.92 -3.73
C MET A 254 -32.59 38.55 -3.74
N LYS A 255 -32.22 37.35 -3.29
CA LYS A 255 -30.86 36.79 -3.39
C LYS A 255 -30.60 36.02 -4.69
N THR A 256 -31.62 35.76 -5.51
CA THR A 256 -31.51 34.96 -6.74
C THR A 256 -31.42 35.79 -8.03
N HIS A 257 -31.01 37.07 -7.94
CA HIS A 257 -30.73 37.90 -9.11
C HIS A 257 -29.37 38.57 -8.96
N ASP A 258 -28.33 37.75 -9.06
CA ASP A 258 -27.04 38.12 -9.62
C ASP A 258 -26.65 36.95 -10.53
N ASP A 259 -27.10 37.03 -11.78
CA ASP A 259 -26.72 36.16 -12.88
C ASP A 259 -25.33 36.56 -13.37
N GLU A 260 -24.29 36.06 -12.71
CA GLU A 260 -22.93 35.93 -13.25
C GLU A 260 -22.42 34.53 -12.88
N ASP A 261 -22.37 33.62 -13.86
CA ASP A 261 -21.76 32.28 -13.85
C ASP A 261 -21.77 31.52 -12.50
N VAL A 262 -22.94 30.97 -12.12
CA VAL A 262 -23.04 30.05 -10.97
C VAL A 262 -22.39 28.72 -11.35
N ASP A 263 -21.07 28.60 -11.14
CA ASP A 263 -20.42 27.30 -11.02
C ASP A 263 -21.20 26.45 -9.99
N ASP A 264 -21.44 25.17 -10.31
CA ASP A 264 -22.02 24.22 -9.35
C ASP A 264 -21.21 24.31 -8.03
N PRO A 265 -21.83 24.52 -6.85
CA PRO A 265 -21.11 24.64 -5.58
C PRO A 265 -20.17 23.46 -5.31
N VAL A 266 -20.43 22.30 -5.92
CA VAL A 266 -19.58 21.11 -5.90
C VAL A 266 -18.33 21.29 -6.78
N GLU A 267 -18.47 21.88 -7.97
CA GLU A 267 -17.34 22.22 -8.82
C GLU A 267 -16.48 23.31 -8.21
N ASP A 268 -17.09 24.31 -7.58
CA ASP A 268 -16.35 25.36 -6.87
C ASP A 268 -15.52 24.77 -5.71
N GLU A 269 -16.09 23.85 -4.92
CA GLU A 269 -15.35 23.14 -3.85
C GLU A 269 -14.12 22.40 -4.39
N ILE A 270 -14.25 21.68 -5.52
CA ILE A 270 -13.14 21.00 -6.19
C ILE A 270 -12.09 22.02 -6.68
N ARG A 271 -12.52 23.10 -7.34
CA ARG A 271 -11.62 24.14 -7.86
C ARG A 271 -10.82 24.79 -6.72
N ARG A 272 -11.47 25.12 -5.61
CA ARG A 272 -10.84 25.68 -4.40
C ARG A 272 -9.80 24.73 -3.79
N TYR A 273 -10.11 23.44 -3.72
CA TYR A 273 -9.16 22.42 -3.24
C TYR A 273 -7.95 22.28 -4.16
N ILE A 274 -8.18 22.21 -5.48
CA ILE A 274 -7.12 22.10 -6.49
C ILE A 274 -6.23 23.35 -6.52
N ARG A 275 -6.81 24.55 -6.34
CA ARG A 275 -6.08 25.83 -6.25
C ARG A 275 -5.22 25.99 -5.00
N ASN A 276 -5.25 25.02 -4.09
CA ASN A 276 -4.42 24.99 -2.90
C ASN A 276 -4.73 26.14 -1.91
N GLU A 277 -6.01 26.52 -1.81
CA GLU A 277 -6.47 27.62 -0.92
C GLU A 277 -6.19 27.32 0.56
N ALA A 278 -6.27 26.05 0.96
CA ALA A 278 -5.83 25.58 2.27
C ALA A 278 -4.56 24.72 2.11
N ALA A 279 -3.38 25.29 2.36
CA ALA A 279 -2.11 24.58 2.16
C ALA A 279 -1.87 23.52 3.24
N TRP A 280 -1.28 22.39 2.85
CA TRP A 280 -0.75 21.39 3.76
C TRP A 280 0.44 21.95 4.55
N ARG A 281 0.47 21.72 5.86
CA ARG A 281 1.60 22.08 6.74
C ARG A 281 2.17 20.82 7.36
N ASN A 282 3.49 20.81 7.57
CA ASN A 282 4.18 19.69 8.24
C ASN A 282 3.65 19.43 9.67
N THR A 283 3.01 20.42 10.29
CA THR A 283 2.35 20.33 11.61
C THR A 283 1.04 19.54 11.59
N ASP A 284 0.43 19.35 10.42
CA ASP A 284 -0.88 18.72 10.28
C ASP A 284 -0.78 17.19 10.48
N GLY A 285 0.42 16.63 10.31
CA GLY A 285 0.75 15.26 10.69
C GLY A 285 0.22 14.21 9.73
N THR A 286 -1.11 14.04 9.66
CA THR A 286 -1.74 13.04 8.79
C THR A 286 -2.87 13.63 7.92
N PRO A 287 -3.09 13.09 6.70
CA PRO A 287 -4.14 13.57 5.80
C PRO A 287 -5.53 13.57 6.43
N GLU A 288 -5.85 12.55 7.23
CA GLU A 288 -7.15 12.41 7.88
C GLU A 288 -7.41 13.52 8.89
N LYS A 289 -6.37 13.93 9.64
CA LYS A 289 -6.47 15.06 10.56
C LYS A 289 -6.69 16.36 9.81
N TRP A 290 -5.96 16.59 8.72
CA TRP A 290 -6.15 17.77 7.88
C TRP A 290 -7.58 17.86 7.34
N TRP A 291 -8.14 16.75 6.84
CA TRP A 291 -9.53 16.72 6.37
C TRP A 291 -10.55 16.96 7.48
N LYS A 292 -10.27 16.51 8.71
CA LYS A 292 -11.12 16.78 9.87
C LYS A 292 -11.13 18.27 10.22
N ASP A 293 -9.97 18.91 10.18
CA ASP A 293 -9.83 20.32 10.52
C ASP A 293 -10.43 21.24 9.43
N ASN A 294 -10.46 20.79 8.17
CA ASN A 294 -10.98 21.53 7.02
C ASN A 294 -12.38 21.05 6.55
N GLU A 295 -13.08 20.23 7.33
CA GLU A 295 -14.41 19.68 6.97
C GLU A 295 -15.46 20.79 6.77
N VAL A 296 -15.30 21.93 7.44
CA VAL A 296 -16.19 23.10 7.28
C VAL A 296 -15.99 23.78 5.93
N GLU A 297 -14.75 23.86 5.43
CA GLU A 297 -14.42 24.53 4.17
C GLU A 297 -14.67 23.63 2.95
N PHE A 298 -14.55 22.32 3.13
CA PHE A 298 -14.69 21.30 2.09
C PHE A 298 -15.59 20.13 2.56
N PRO A 299 -16.91 20.35 2.73
CA PRO A 299 -17.81 19.38 3.36
C PRO A 299 -18.06 18.11 2.55
N ASN A 300 -18.03 18.18 1.20
CA ASN A 300 -18.28 17.01 0.36
C ASN A 300 -16.98 16.25 0.10
N LEU A 301 -15.88 16.97 -0.15
CA LEU A 301 -14.56 16.35 -0.29
C LEU A 301 -14.09 15.70 1.00
N ALA A 302 -14.38 16.26 2.18
CA ALA A 302 -14.06 15.61 3.46
C ALA A 302 -14.81 14.28 3.64
N LYS A 303 -16.07 14.18 3.18
CA LYS A 303 -16.80 12.88 3.15
C LYS A 303 -16.12 11.88 2.22
N LEU A 304 -15.70 12.33 1.04
CA LEU A 304 -15.00 11.49 0.07
C LEU A 304 -13.63 11.02 0.60
N ALA A 305 -12.86 11.93 1.18
CA ALA A 305 -11.56 11.66 1.77
C ALA A 305 -11.63 10.62 2.88
N ARG A 306 -12.66 10.66 3.75
CA ARG A 306 -12.87 9.61 4.76
C ARG A 306 -13.04 8.21 4.17
N ILE A 307 -13.60 8.08 2.97
CA ILE A 307 -13.80 6.78 2.32
C ILE A 307 -12.48 6.30 1.71
N TYR A 308 -11.82 7.14 0.92
CA TYR A 308 -10.64 6.72 0.15
C TYR A 308 -9.35 6.67 0.97
N LEU A 309 -9.17 7.54 1.96
CA LEU A 309 -8.01 7.52 2.86
C LEU A 309 -8.12 6.37 3.88
N ALA A 310 -9.32 5.85 4.17
CA ALA A 310 -9.47 4.69 5.02
C ALA A 310 -8.98 3.38 4.37
N VAL A 311 -8.73 3.38 3.05
CA VAL A 311 -8.29 2.18 2.33
C VAL A 311 -6.79 1.95 2.58
N PRO A 312 -6.39 0.82 3.18
CA PRO A 312 -4.98 0.51 3.36
C PRO A 312 -4.31 0.19 2.02
N GLY A 313 -3.06 0.61 1.84
CA GLY A 313 -2.25 0.27 0.67
C GLY A 313 -1.71 -1.17 0.67
N SER A 314 -1.91 -1.93 1.76
CA SER A 314 -1.51 -3.34 1.87
C SER A 314 -2.44 -4.15 2.78
N THR A 315 -2.65 -5.42 2.40
CA THR A 315 -3.31 -6.44 3.22
C THR A 315 -2.45 -6.91 4.39
N ALA A 316 -1.15 -6.59 4.40
CA ALA A 316 -0.21 -7.03 5.44
C ALA A 316 -0.54 -6.47 6.83
N SER A 317 -1.25 -5.33 6.91
CA SER A 317 -1.75 -4.79 8.18
C SER A 317 -2.66 -5.78 8.89
N VAL A 318 -3.52 -6.45 8.13
CA VAL A 318 -4.44 -7.50 8.58
C VAL A 318 -3.68 -8.80 8.87
N GLU A 319 -2.68 -9.16 8.05
CA GLU A 319 -1.82 -10.34 8.29
C GLU A 319 -0.97 -10.23 9.56
N ARG A 320 -0.55 -9.03 9.97
CA ARG A 320 0.14 -8.83 11.26
C ARG A 320 -0.79 -9.08 12.44
N VAL A 321 -2.05 -8.65 12.36
CA VAL A 321 -3.06 -8.95 13.38
C VAL A 321 -3.30 -10.46 13.45
N PHE A 322 -3.42 -11.13 12.31
CA PHE A 322 -3.54 -12.59 12.25
C PHE A 322 -2.28 -13.33 12.69
N SER A 323 -1.08 -12.81 12.45
CA SER A 323 0.19 -13.39 12.94
C SER A 323 0.34 -13.24 14.46
N ALA A 324 -0.08 -12.10 14.99
CA ALA A 324 -0.14 -11.85 16.43
C ALA A 324 -1.19 -12.73 17.11
N ALA A 325 -2.35 -12.95 16.47
CA ALA A 325 -3.37 -13.88 16.93
C ALA A 325 -2.88 -15.34 16.85
N GLY A 326 -2.22 -15.75 15.76
CA GLY A 326 -1.64 -17.08 15.59
C GLY A 326 -0.55 -17.39 16.62
N SER A 327 0.26 -16.39 17.01
CA SER A 327 1.24 -16.55 18.11
C SER A 327 0.57 -16.79 19.46
N ARG A 328 -0.65 -16.27 19.68
CA ARG A 328 -1.44 -16.53 20.89
C ARG A 328 -2.17 -17.86 20.82
N SER A 329 -2.68 -18.25 19.65
CA SER A 329 -3.36 -19.54 19.44
C SER A 329 -2.40 -20.74 19.46
N ILE A 330 -1.11 -20.55 19.14
CA ILE A 330 -0.10 -21.62 19.21
C ILE A 330 0.49 -21.74 20.64
N ALA A 331 0.45 -20.66 21.43
CA ALA A 331 1.01 -20.65 22.79
C ALA A 331 0.00 -21.00 23.90
N GLY A 332 -1.28 -21.23 23.59
CA GLY A 332 -2.24 -21.69 24.58
C GLY A 332 -3.61 -21.97 23.97
N LEU A 333 -4.07 -23.20 24.15
CA LEU A 333 -5.34 -23.81 23.73
C LEU A 333 -5.29 -24.47 22.35
N GLY A 334 -5.65 -25.77 22.34
CA GLY A 334 -5.83 -26.57 21.13
C GLY A 334 -6.88 -26.00 20.17
N PRO A 335 -7.15 -26.69 19.06
CA PRO A 335 -7.93 -26.13 17.95
C PRO A 335 -9.28 -25.60 18.45
N LEU A 336 -9.49 -24.29 18.33
CA LEU A 336 -10.80 -23.69 18.49
C LEU A 336 -11.67 -24.25 17.36
N GLY A 337 -12.59 -25.14 17.74
CA GLY A 337 -13.52 -25.79 16.82
C GLY A 337 -14.26 -24.75 16.00
N THR A 338 -14.39 -25.04 14.70
CA THR A 338 -15.25 -24.32 13.77
C THR A 338 -16.65 -24.22 14.37
N ALA A 339 -17.08 -23.01 14.74
CA ALA A 339 -18.46 -22.75 15.12
C ALA A 339 -19.33 -23.00 13.89
N GLY A 340 -19.95 -24.18 13.86
CA GLY A 340 -20.95 -24.53 12.87
C GLY A 340 -22.13 -23.58 12.98
N TRP A 341 -22.39 -22.86 11.90
CA TRP A 341 -23.62 -22.11 11.73
C TRP A 341 -24.75 -23.14 11.60
N LYS A 342 -25.48 -23.39 12.69
CA LYS A 342 -26.78 -24.05 12.62
C LYS A 342 -27.73 -23.08 11.94
N THR A 343 -28.07 -23.35 10.69
CA THR A 343 -29.25 -22.79 10.05
C THR A 343 -30.48 -23.50 10.64
N ASP A 344 -31.19 -22.83 11.53
CA ASP A 344 -32.56 -23.21 11.89
C ASP A 344 -33.47 -22.91 10.70
N SER A 345 -33.78 -23.95 9.92
CA SER A 345 -34.88 -23.92 8.97
C SER A 345 -36.03 -24.73 9.55
N ALA A 346 -37.02 -24.01 10.07
CA ALA A 346 -38.35 -24.51 10.31
C ALA A 346 -38.97 -24.98 8.98
N GLY A 347 -39.49 -26.21 8.98
CA GLY A 347 -40.16 -26.83 7.85
C GLY A 347 -41.04 -27.98 8.34
N ASP A 348 -42.20 -27.61 8.85
CA ASP A 348 -43.35 -28.48 9.14
C ASP A 348 -43.79 -29.24 7.87
N GLY A 349 -44.10 -30.54 7.99
CA GLY A 349 -44.48 -31.34 6.83
C GLY A 349 -44.59 -32.85 7.01
N ARG A 350 -45.50 -33.28 7.90
CA ARG A 350 -46.38 -34.48 7.79
C ARG A 350 -45.81 -35.90 7.56
N ASP A 351 -46.19 -36.75 8.52
CA ASP A 351 -46.41 -38.19 8.52
C ASP A 351 -46.73 -38.89 7.18
N HIS A 352 -46.10 -40.05 6.91
CA HIS A 352 -46.79 -41.36 6.76
C HIS A 352 -45.83 -42.55 6.47
N CYS A 353 -45.95 -43.57 7.33
CA CYS A 353 -45.91 -45.03 7.15
C CYS A 353 -44.98 -45.79 6.17
N GLY A 354 -44.44 -46.92 6.68
CA GLY A 354 -44.06 -48.14 5.94
C GLY A 354 -42.58 -48.50 6.07
N ASP A 355 -42.12 -49.25 7.08
CA ASP A 355 -42.19 -50.71 7.32
C ASP A 355 -41.14 -51.56 6.55
N GLU A 356 -40.58 -52.51 7.30
CA GLU A 356 -39.84 -53.75 6.97
C GLU A 356 -38.33 -53.80 6.63
N GLY A 357 -37.64 -54.66 7.43
CA GLY A 357 -36.59 -55.60 6.98
C GLY A 357 -35.15 -55.25 7.34
N GLN A 358 -34.54 -55.78 8.43
CA GLN A 358 -33.74 -57.04 8.49
C GLN A 358 -32.69 -57.19 7.37
N ALA A 359 -31.45 -57.63 7.53
CA ALA A 359 -30.61 -58.16 8.61
C ALA A 359 -29.15 -58.17 8.09
N SER A 360 -28.15 -57.98 8.96
CA SER A 360 -27.09 -58.94 9.32
C SER A 360 -26.15 -59.51 8.22
N GLN A 361 -24.86 -59.26 8.46
CA GLN A 361 -23.68 -60.12 8.25
C GLN A 361 -23.11 -60.39 6.85
N GLY A 362 -21.78 -60.28 6.80
CA GLY A 362 -20.89 -60.66 5.71
C GLY A 362 -19.51 -60.06 5.93
#